data_AF-A0A941XZI6-F1
#
_entry.id   AF-A0A941XZI6-F1
#
_cell.length_a   1.000
_cell.length_b   1.000
_cell.length_c   1.000
_cell.angle_alpha   90.00
_cell.angle_beta   90.00
_cell.angle_gamma   90.00
#
_symmetry.space_group_name_H-M   'P 1'
#
loop_
_entity.id
_entity.type
_entity.pdbx_description
1 polymer ?
#
loop_
_entity_poly.entity_id
_entity_poly.type
_entity_poly.pdbx_seq_one_letter_code
_entity_poly.pdbx_strand_id
1 'polypeptide(L)'
;MQTVSREVLARWQVRKTKKQKRAFEAFLLRALREAGYADARAEECGALLKNRNLIVGNPDTAKVIFTAHYDTCAVLPVPNYITPTNLLVWIFYQLLLVLGMFLCATVLAALIWLLPLSEAALFGASTLMFVAVLCFMCVWMIAGKANKHTANDNTSGVVALLEAALAMPEERRKEVAFVWFDNEESGLFGSSAFAAKHREAARNTLLVNFDCVSDGDTFLVVLPHRMKEEPLADILRASFMPRGVKQALFPTTRKAFYPSDQLHFKRGVGVAALKRGKLGLYLDRIHTREDTMFDEQNINCCADGMLRLADRL
;
A
#
# COMPACT_ATOMS: atom_id res chain seq x y z
N MET A 1 4.85 15.89 -14.02
CA MET A 1 5.68 15.28 -12.97
C MET A 1 6.99 16.05 -12.79
N GLN A 2 7.33 16.42 -11.56
CA GLN A 2 8.56 17.15 -11.25
C GLN A 2 9.82 16.26 -11.31
N THR A 3 11.01 16.88 -11.42
CA THR A 3 12.30 16.17 -11.53
C THR A 3 12.55 15.25 -10.34
N VAL A 4 12.27 15.72 -9.13
CA VAL A 4 12.48 14.93 -7.90
C VAL A 4 11.58 13.68 -7.85
N SER A 5 10.35 13.78 -8.36
CA SER A 5 9.41 12.66 -8.46
C SER A 5 9.85 11.63 -9.50
N ARG A 6 10.41 12.07 -10.63
CA ARG A 6 11.06 11.17 -11.60
C ARG A 6 12.25 10.43 -10.99
N GLU A 7 13.00 11.09 -10.11
CA GLU A 7 14.12 10.44 -9.42
C GLU A 7 13.64 9.31 -8.49
N VAL A 8 12.49 9.48 -7.82
CA VAL A 8 11.89 8.40 -6.99
C VAL A 8 11.69 7.14 -7.84
N LEU A 9 11.04 7.29 -9.00
CA LEU A 9 10.78 6.17 -9.90
C LEU A 9 12.07 5.56 -10.48
N ALA A 10 13.06 6.39 -10.82
CA ALA A 10 14.29 5.92 -11.45
C ALA A 10 15.27 5.23 -10.49
N ARG A 11 15.33 5.67 -9.22
CA ARG A 11 16.44 5.29 -8.31
C ARG A 11 15.98 4.71 -6.98
N TRP A 12 14.75 5.01 -6.56
CA TRP A 12 14.32 4.75 -5.20
C TRP A 12 13.27 3.67 -5.09
N GLN A 13 12.97 2.92 -6.16
CA GLN A 13 11.96 1.85 -6.14
C GLN A 13 12.17 0.85 -5.01
N VAL A 14 13.40 0.42 -4.71
CA VAL A 14 13.66 -0.65 -3.72
C VAL A 14 13.92 -0.09 -2.31
N ARG A 15 12.97 -0.31 -1.39
CA ARG A 15 12.99 0.24 -0.02
C ARG A 15 12.66 -0.83 1.02
N LYS A 16 13.28 -2.03 0.92
CA LYS A 16 12.99 -3.17 1.82
C LYS A 16 13.90 -3.22 3.05
N THR A 17 15.21 -3.13 2.86
CA THR A 17 16.17 -3.24 3.97
C THR A 17 16.26 -1.92 4.75
N LYS A 18 16.67 -1.98 6.02
CA LYS A 18 16.90 -0.80 6.86
C LYS A 18 17.82 0.24 6.19
N LYS A 19 18.89 -0.21 5.51
CA LYS A 19 19.83 0.68 4.80
C LYS A 19 19.15 1.39 3.63
N GLN A 20 18.37 0.67 2.82
CA GLN A 20 17.62 1.25 1.70
C GLN A 20 16.57 2.25 2.19
N LYS A 21 15.80 1.89 3.22
CA LYS A 21 14.80 2.77 3.83
C LYS A 21 15.42 4.06 4.37
N ARG A 22 16.56 3.97 5.07
CA ARG A 22 17.26 5.16 5.58
C ARG A 22 17.82 6.06 4.48
N ALA A 23 18.32 5.48 3.39
CA ALA A 23 18.78 6.26 2.25
C ALA A 23 17.61 7.00 1.57
N PHE A 24 16.47 6.33 1.39
CA PHE A 24 15.26 6.94 0.84
C PHE A 24 14.68 8.02 1.76
N GLU A 25 14.60 7.75 3.08
CA GLU A 25 14.19 8.73 4.09
C GLU A 25 15.02 10.02 3.99
N ALA A 26 16.35 9.90 3.96
CA ALA A 26 17.24 11.05 3.85
C ALA A 26 16.99 11.85 2.56
N PHE A 27 16.78 11.15 1.44
CA PHE A 27 16.44 11.76 0.16
C PHE A 27 15.11 12.52 0.22
N LEU A 28 14.03 11.85 0.64
CA LEU A 28 12.68 12.41 0.61
C LEU A 28 12.55 13.59 1.57
N LEU A 29 13.08 13.47 2.79
CA LEU A 29 13.04 14.56 3.77
C LEU A 29 13.85 15.77 3.30
N ARG A 30 14.98 15.57 2.62
CA ARG A 30 15.74 16.68 2.02
C ARG A 30 14.91 17.38 0.93
N ALA A 31 14.35 16.61 0.01
CA ALA A 31 13.51 17.15 -1.06
C ALA A 31 12.32 17.98 -0.53
N LEU A 32 11.65 17.50 0.51
CA LEU A 32 10.52 18.20 1.11
C LEU A 32 10.96 19.50 1.80
N ARG A 33 12.10 19.50 2.50
CA ARG A 33 12.66 20.72 3.11
C ARG A 33 13.07 21.76 2.07
N GLU A 34 13.69 21.32 0.98
CA GLU A 34 14.03 22.19 -0.16
C GLU A 34 12.78 22.79 -0.82
N ALA A 35 11.62 22.11 -0.74
CA ALA A 35 10.32 22.61 -1.17
C ALA A 35 9.58 23.48 -0.13
N GLY A 36 10.23 23.83 0.98
CA GLY A 36 9.70 24.71 2.02
C GLY A 36 8.96 24.02 3.16
N TYR A 37 9.03 22.68 3.26
CA TYR A 37 8.50 21.95 4.42
C TYR A 37 9.57 21.78 5.50
N ALA A 38 9.82 22.84 6.26
CA ALA A 38 10.83 22.86 7.32
C ALA A 38 10.57 21.82 8.43
N ASP A 39 9.31 21.42 8.62
CA ASP A 39 8.84 20.46 9.60
C ASP A 39 8.93 18.99 9.14
N ALA A 40 9.43 18.74 7.93
CA ALA A 40 9.61 17.38 7.40
C ALA A 40 10.52 16.56 8.34
N ARG A 41 9.98 15.45 8.86
CA ARG A 41 10.66 14.61 9.86
C ARG A 41 10.39 13.13 9.66
N ALA A 42 11.31 12.30 10.12
CA ALA A 42 11.02 10.90 10.36
C ALA A 42 10.61 10.73 11.82
N GLU A 43 9.48 10.07 12.02
CA GLU A 43 8.91 9.87 13.33
C GLU A 43 8.97 8.40 13.72
N GLU A 44 9.66 8.11 14.82
CA GLU A 44 9.68 6.76 15.39
C GLU A 44 8.35 6.46 16.09
N CYS A 45 7.71 5.38 15.66
CA CYS A 45 6.45 4.87 16.20
C CYS A 45 6.58 3.37 16.52
N GLY A 46 5.89 2.93 17.59
CA GLY A 46 5.88 1.53 18.02
C GLY A 46 6.80 1.24 19.20
N ALA A 47 6.34 0.38 20.12
CA ALA A 47 7.06 0.07 21.36
C ALA A 47 8.12 -1.05 21.19
N LEU A 48 7.76 -2.12 20.46
CA LEU A 48 8.63 -3.30 20.26
C LEU A 48 9.34 -3.26 18.90
N LEU A 49 8.59 -2.96 17.84
CA LEU A 49 9.13 -2.73 16.51
C LEU A 49 9.10 -1.23 16.23
N LYS A 50 10.27 -0.60 16.18
CA LYS A 50 10.38 0.83 15.84
C LYS A 50 10.22 1.01 14.33
N ASN A 51 9.05 1.49 13.91
CA ASN A 51 8.77 1.93 12.55
C ASN A 51 9.14 3.41 12.40
N ARG A 52 9.51 3.84 11.19
CA ARG A 52 9.78 5.27 10.91
C ARG A 52 8.93 5.79 9.77
N ASN A 53 7.84 6.43 10.15
CA ASN A 53 6.97 7.11 9.21
C ASN A 53 7.55 8.48 8.89
N LEU A 54 7.47 8.90 7.63
CA LEU A 54 7.95 10.21 7.20
C LEU A 54 6.75 11.14 7.18
N ILE A 55 6.87 12.28 7.86
CA ILE A 55 5.74 13.17 8.11
C ILE A 55 6.11 14.59 7.71
N VAL A 56 5.16 15.25 7.07
CA VAL A 56 5.12 16.69 6.84
C VAL A 56 3.76 17.21 7.27
N GLY A 57 3.73 18.37 7.93
CA GLY A 57 2.54 18.89 8.60
C GLY A 57 2.36 18.30 10.00
N ASN A 58 1.30 18.76 10.68
CA ASN A 58 0.91 18.26 11.99
C ASN A 58 -0.35 17.40 11.88
N PRO A 59 -0.23 16.06 12.04
CA PRO A 59 -1.38 15.16 11.98
C PRO A 59 -2.51 15.45 12.97
N ASP A 60 -2.18 15.99 14.14
CA ASP A 60 -3.16 16.20 15.22
C ASP A 60 -3.98 17.48 15.01
N THR A 61 -3.53 18.40 14.15
CA THR A 61 -4.25 19.65 13.82
C THR A 61 -4.71 19.72 12.37
N ALA A 62 -4.26 18.81 11.51
CA ALA A 62 -4.67 18.75 10.12
C ALA A 62 -6.16 18.42 9.96
N LYS A 63 -6.81 19.02 8.97
CA LYS A 63 -8.18 18.68 8.54
C LYS A 63 -8.20 17.37 7.75
N VAL A 64 -7.13 17.07 7.03
CA VAL A 64 -6.94 15.85 6.24
C VAL A 64 -5.51 15.35 6.28
N ILE A 65 -5.36 14.03 6.32
CA ILE A 65 -4.07 13.34 6.25
C ILE A 65 -4.02 12.52 4.95
N PHE A 66 -3.04 12.78 4.10
CA PHE A 66 -2.77 12.01 2.88
C PHE A 66 -1.66 11.00 3.13
N THR A 67 -1.87 9.75 2.77
CA THR A 67 -0.92 8.67 3.09
C THR A 67 -0.60 7.75 1.92
N ALA A 68 0.59 7.16 1.96
CA ALA A 68 1.01 6.02 1.15
C ALA A 68 2.10 5.29 1.92
N HIS A 69 2.32 4.00 1.71
CA HIS A 69 3.50 3.35 2.27
C HIS A 69 4.71 3.51 1.36
N TYR A 70 5.88 3.65 1.97
CA TYR A 70 7.13 3.78 1.21
C TYR A 70 8.00 2.53 1.26
N ASP A 71 7.69 1.52 2.08
CA ASP A 71 8.45 0.28 2.00
C ASP A 71 8.08 -0.53 0.75
N THR A 72 8.67 -1.72 0.61
CA THR A 72 8.49 -2.55 -0.58
C THR A 72 8.41 -4.03 -0.28
N CYS A 73 7.49 -4.69 -0.98
CA CYS A 73 7.24 -6.12 -0.94
C CYS A 73 8.48 -6.99 -1.24
N ALA A 74 8.38 -8.24 -0.79
CA ALA A 74 9.19 -9.31 -1.37
C ALA A 74 8.60 -9.71 -2.73
N VAL A 75 9.46 -10.11 -3.66
CA VAL A 75 8.99 -10.68 -4.93
C VAL A 75 8.36 -12.05 -4.67
N LEU A 76 7.10 -12.20 -5.06
CA LEU A 76 6.37 -13.45 -4.98
C LEU A 76 6.68 -14.36 -6.18
N PRO A 77 6.69 -15.68 -5.98
CA PRO A 77 6.91 -16.65 -7.06
C PRO A 77 5.69 -16.82 -7.97
N VAL A 78 4.50 -16.47 -7.47
CA VAL A 78 3.23 -16.51 -8.19
C VAL A 78 2.65 -15.10 -8.19
N PRO A 79 2.04 -14.63 -9.29
CA PRO A 79 1.38 -13.32 -9.31
C PRO A 79 0.38 -13.16 -8.19
N ASN A 80 0.18 -11.93 -7.72
CA ASN A 80 -0.93 -11.61 -6.85
C ASN A 80 -2.09 -11.08 -7.70
N TYR A 81 -3.32 -11.54 -7.43
CA TYR A 81 -4.52 -11.12 -8.14
C TYR A 81 -5.59 -10.71 -7.14
N ILE A 82 -5.91 -9.42 -7.11
CA ILE A 82 -6.86 -8.84 -6.16
C ILE A 82 -8.08 -8.34 -6.92
N THR A 83 -9.28 -8.70 -6.46
CA THR A 83 -10.55 -8.23 -7.04
C THR A 83 -11.41 -7.52 -5.98
N PRO A 84 -11.17 -6.22 -5.71
CA PRO A 84 -11.77 -5.54 -4.55
C PRO A 84 -13.29 -5.49 -4.57
N THR A 85 -13.91 -5.50 -5.75
CA THR A 85 -15.38 -5.47 -5.91
C THR A 85 -16.00 -6.85 -6.05
N ASN A 86 -15.20 -7.93 -6.03
CA ASN A 86 -15.66 -9.30 -6.20
C ASN A 86 -14.95 -10.22 -5.21
N LEU A 87 -15.46 -10.26 -3.98
CA LEU A 87 -14.83 -10.98 -2.88
C LEU A 87 -14.74 -12.49 -3.13
N LEU A 88 -15.72 -13.08 -3.83
CA LEU A 88 -15.74 -14.52 -4.11
C LEU A 88 -14.59 -14.93 -5.03
N VAL A 89 -14.32 -14.13 -6.08
CA VAL A 89 -13.18 -14.39 -6.98
C VAL A 89 -11.86 -14.25 -6.24
N TRP A 90 -11.74 -13.23 -5.38
CA TRP A 90 -10.54 -13.06 -4.56
C TRP A 90 -10.33 -14.24 -3.61
N ILE A 91 -11.36 -14.66 -2.86
CA ILE A 91 -11.30 -15.84 -1.96
C ILE A 91 -10.91 -17.09 -2.75
N PHE A 92 -11.53 -17.32 -3.91
CA PHE A 92 -11.20 -18.47 -4.75
C PHE A 92 -9.74 -18.45 -5.18
N TYR A 93 -9.22 -17.28 -5.58
CA TYR A 93 -7.81 -17.12 -5.92
C TYR A 93 -6.88 -17.43 -4.74
N GLN A 94 -7.20 -16.93 -3.54
CA GLN A 94 -6.41 -17.22 -2.33
C GLN A 94 -6.44 -18.72 -1.98
N LEU A 95 -7.58 -19.39 -2.14
CA LEU A 95 -7.68 -20.84 -1.93
C LEU A 95 -6.84 -21.63 -2.94
N LEU A 96 -6.74 -21.18 -4.19
CA LEU A 96 -5.85 -21.79 -5.19
C LEU A 96 -4.38 -21.64 -4.80
N LEU A 97 -3.96 -20.48 -4.29
CA LEU A 97 -2.60 -20.28 -3.80
C LEU A 97 -2.28 -21.21 -2.63
N VAL A 98 -3.18 -21.28 -1.64
CA VAL A 98 -3.04 -22.19 -0.49
C VAL A 98 -2.97 -23.63 -0.96
N LEU A 99 -3.86 -24.06 -1.85
CA LEU A 99 -3.85 -25.41 -2.41
C LEU A 99 -2.51 -25.70 -3.11
N GLY A 100 -1.99 -24.77 -3.91
CA GLY A 100 -0.70 -24.91 -4.57
C GLY A 100 0.47 -25.06 -3.58
N MET A 101 0.47 -24.30 -2.49
CA MET A 101 1.47 -24.43 -1.42
C MET A 101 1.42 -25.81 -0.76
N PHE A 102 0.21 -26.28 -0.41
CA PHE A 102 0.02 -27.60 0.18
C PHE A 102 0.46 -28.71 -0.77
N LEU A 103 0.08 -28.65 -2.05
CA LEU A 103 0.50 -29.63 -3.06
C LEU A 103 2.03 -29.66 -3.20
N CYS A 104 2.68 -28.50 -3.27
CA CYS A 104 4.14 -28.42 -3.35
C CYS A 104 4.81 -29.04 -2.12
N ALA A 105 4.34 -28.70 -0.92
CA ALA A 105 4.84 -29.29 0.32
C ALA A 105 4.61 -30.82 0.37
N THR A 106 3.44 -31.30 -0.07
CA THR A 106 3.13 -32.73 -0.15
C THR A 106 4.03 -33.47 -1.12
N VAL A 107 4.27 -32.93 -2.32
CA VAL A 107 5.17 -33.55 -3.31
C VAL A 107 6.59 -33.66 -2.75
N LEU A 108 7.13 -32.59 -2.14
CA LEU A 108 8.47 -32.63 -1.54
C LEU A 108 8.55 -33.60 -0.35
N ALA A 109 7.52 -33.66 0.48
CA ALA A 109 7.43 -34.64 1.56
C ALA A 109 7.32 -36.08 1.04
N ALA A 110 6.61 -36.31 -0.08
CA ALA A 110 6.48 -37.62 -0.70
C ALA A 110 7.81 -38.14 -1.26
N LEU A 111 8.71 -37.26 -1.73
CA LEU A 111 10.05 -37.66 -2.17
C LEU A 111 10.89 -38.31 -1.05
N ILE A 112 10.63 -37.97 0.21
CA ILE A 112 11.30 -38.61 1.36
C ILE A 112 11.00 -40.11 1.42
N TRP A 113 9.82 -40.55 0.96
CA TRP A 113 9.42 -41.96 0.95
C TRP A 113 10.20 -42.82 -0.05
N LEU A 114 11.07 -42.23 -0.85
CA LEU A 114 12.00 -42.96 -1.72
C LEU A 114 13.28 -43.42 -0.99
N LEU A 115 13.48 -42.99 0.26
CA LEU A 115 14.67 -43.31 1.04
C LEU A 115 14.55 -44.70 1.70
N PRO A 116 15.65 -45.46 1.81
CA PRO A 116 15.66 -46.78 2.44
C PRO A 116 15.71 -46.67 3.98
N LEU A 117 14.68 -46.06 4.57
CA LEU A 117 14.53 -45.87 6.03
C LEU A 117 13.33 -46.66 6.57
N SER A 118 13.24 -46.80 7.89
CA SER A 118 12.05 -47.40 8.53
C SER A 118 10.83 -46.51 8.33
N GLU A 119 9.63 -47.10 8.29
CA GLU A 119 8.37 -46.36 8.10
C GLU A 119 8.19 -45.24 9.13
N ALA A 120 8.55 -45.49 10.39
CA ALA A 120 8.49 -44.48 11.45
C ALA A 120 9.41 -43.28 11.15
N ALA A 121 10.63 -43.54 10.65
CA ALA A 121 11.57 -42.49 10.26
C ALA A 121 11.08 -41.74 9.01
N LEU A 122 10.51 -42.44 8.03
CA LEU A 122 9.92 -41.83 6.83
C LEU A 122 8.74 -40.92 7.18
N PHE A 123 7.83 -41.36 8.06
CA PHE A 123 6.70 -40.55 8.50
C PHE A 123 7.16 -39.29 9.24
N GLY A 124 8.12 -39.41 10.16
CA GLY A 124 8.67 -38.26 10.88
C GLY A 124 9.38 -37.27 9.97
N ALA A 125 10.26 -37.76 9.08
CA ALA A 125 11.01 -36.92 8.15
C ALA A 125 10.12 -36.25 7.09
N SER A 126 9.13 -36.95 6.54
CA SER A 126 8.18 -36.39 5.57
C SER A 126 7.28 -35.33 6.22
N THR A 127 6.83 -35.55 7.45
CA THR A 127 6.07 -34.54 8.23
C THR A 127 6.91 -33.30 8.49
N LEU A 128 8.17 -33.47 8.92
CA LEU A 128 9.09 -32.35 9.12
C LEU A 128 9.34 -31.58 7.82
N MET A 129 9.56 -32.27 6.70
CA MET A 129 9.73 -31.66 5.39
C MET A 129 8.49 -30.84 5.00
N PHE A 130 7.30 -31.41 5.14
CA PHE A 130 6.04 -30.74 4.84
C PHE A 130 5.90 -29.41 5.62
N VAL A 131 6.07 -29.47 6.95
CA VAL A 131 6.00 -28.28 7.80
C VAL A 131 7.10 -27.28 7.46
N ALA A 132 8.33 -27.73 7.25
CA ALA A 132 9.46 -26.87 6.92
C ALA A 132 9.23 -26.11 5.59
N VAL A 133 8.69 -26.79 4.58
CA VAL A 133 8.37 -26.17 3.28
C VAL A 133 7.28 -25.11 3.43
N LEU A 134 6.21 -25.39 4.18
CA LEU A 134 5.16 -24.41 4.44
C LEU A 134 5.69 -23.19 5.22
N CYS A 135 6.45 -23.42 6.29
CA CYS A 135 7.10 -22.35 7.04
C CYS A 135 8.02 -21.52 6.15
N PHE A 136 8.82 -22.16 5.29
CA PHE A 136 9.69 -21.48 4.34
C PHE A 136 8.91 -20.60 3.37
N MET A 137 7.81 -21.09 2.79
CA MET A 137 6.96 -20.28 1.90
C MET A 137 6.35 -19.08 2.64
N CYS A 138 5.85 -19.26 3.86
CA CYS A 138 5.36 -18.15 4.70
C CYS A 138 6.43 -17.10 4.96
N VAL A 139 7.65 -17.52 5.32
CA VAL A 139 8.78 -16.62 5.52
C VAL A 139 9.19 -15.95 4.22
N TRP A 140 9.18 -16.65 3.08
CA TRP A 140 9.50 -16.06 1.78
C TRP A 140 8.56 -14.91 1.44
N MET A 141 7.24 -15.08 1.62
CA MET A 141 6.27 -14.05 1.26
C MET A 141 6.53 -12.70 1.97
N ILE A 142 7.10 -12.74 3.17
CA ILE A 142 7.38 -11.53 3.97
C ILE A 142 8.85 -11.09 3.81
N ALA A 143 9.78 -12.01 4.03
CA ALA A 143 11.22 -11.77 4.15
C ALA A 143 12.03 -12.18 2.91
N GLY A 144 11.36 -12.53 1.81
CA GLY A 144 11.99 -12.87 0.54
C GLY A 144 12.78 -11.73 -0.07
N LYS A 145 13.38 -11.99 -1.24
CA LYS A 145 14.16 -10.96 -1.97
C LYS A 145 13.26 -9.77 -2.29
N ALA A 146 13.80 -8.55 -2.15
CA ALA A 146 13.07 -7.35 -2.49
C ALA A 146 12.63 -7.36 -3.96
N ASN A 147 11.40 -6.92 -4.20
CA ASN A 147 10.98 -6.64 -5.56
C ASN A 147 11.79 -5.46 -6.11
N LYS A 148 12.29 -5.60 -7.34
CA LYS A 148 13.08 -4.56 -8.02
C LYS A 148 12.20 -3.58 -8.80
N HIS A 149 10.96 -3.97 -9.02
CA HIS A 149 9.96 -3.22 -9.77
C HIS A 149 8.76 -3.03 -8.84
N THR A 150 8.52 -1.78 -8.46
CA THR A 150 7.51 -1.37 -7.47
C THR A 150 6.82 -0.11 -7.96
N ALA A 151 6.66 0.00 -9.28
CA ALA A 151 6.18 1.20 -9.94
C ALA A 151 4.75 1.52 -9.47
N ASN A 152 3.88 0.50 -9.45
CA ASN A 152 2.54 0.61 -8.91
C ASN A 152 2.55 0.44 -7.38
N ASP A 153 3.19 -0.60 -6.84
CA ASP A 153 3.17 -0.98 -5.43
C ASP A 153 4.52 -0.73 -4.71
N ASN A 154 4.72 0.40 -4.01
CA ASN A 154 3.85 1.56 -3.97
C ASN A 154 4.59 2.86 -4.28
N THR A 155 5.52 2.81 -5.24
CA THR A 155 6.16 4.03 -5.73
C THR A 155 5.15 5.02 -6.30
N SER A 156 4.03 4.54 -6.83
CA SER A 156 2.93 5.37 -7.32
C SER A 156 2.32 6.24 -6.22
N GLY A 157 1.94 5.67 -5.07
CA GLY A 157 1.40 6.41 -3.93
C GLY A 157 2.42 7.39 -3.36
N VAL A 158 3.68 6.96 -3.22
CA VAL A 158 4.79 7.82 -2.78
C VAL A 158 4.92 9.06 -3.67
N VAL A 159 4.92 8.86 -4.99
CA VAL A 159 5.07 9.95 -5.97
C VAL A 159 3.81 10.82 -6.03
N ALA A 160 2.61 10.24 -5.93
CA ALA A 160 1.37 11.01 -5.88
C ALA A 160 1.35 11.97 -4.68
N LEU A 161 1.73 11.50 -3.49
CA LEU A 161 1.86 12.33 -2.30
C LEU A 161 2.92 13.42 -2.48
N LEU A 162 4.08 13.07 -3.05
CA LEU A 162 5.15 14.04 -3.28
C LEU A 162 4.72 15.13 -4.26
N GLU A 163 4.12 14.78 -5.40
CA GLU A 163 3.59 15.77 -6.35
C GLU A 163 2.53 16.68 -5.72
N ALA A 164 1.62 16.11 -4.90
CA ALA A 164 0.63 16.89 -4.17
C ALA A 164 1.26 17.84 -3.15
N ALA A 165 2.24 17.39 -2.38
CA ALA A 165 2.95 18.22 -1.42
C ALA A 165 3.71 19.36 -2.12
N LEU A 166 4.42 19.07 -3.21
CA LEU A 166 5.15 20.09 -3.96
C LEU A 166 4.22 21.13 -4.61
N ALA A 167 2.99 20.75 -4.95
CA ALA A 167 1.99 21.64 -5.52
C ALA A 167 1.07 22.32 -4.48
N MET A 168 1.14 21.94 -3.20
CA MET A 168 0.24 22.45 -2.16
C MET A 168 0.54 23.93 -1.84
N PRO A 169 -0.46 24.84 -1.97
CA PRO A 169 -0.30 26.25 -1.61
C PRO A 169 0.10 26.41 -0.15
N GLU A 170 0.96 27.39 0.14
CA GLU A 170 1.54 27.60 1.48
C GLU A 170 0.45 27.82 2.54
N GLU A 171 -0.63 28.51 2.18
CA GLU A 171 -1.75 28.83 3.06
C GLU A 171 -2.51 27.59 3.53
N ARG A 172 -2.49 26.52 2.71
CA ARG A 172 -3.16 25.24 2.98
C ARG A 172 -2.27 24.24 3.72
N ARG A 173 -0.94 24.42 3.72
CA ARG A 173 0.02 23.46 4.32
C ARG A 173 -0.24 23.21 5.80
N LYS A 174 -0.77 24.18 6.55
CA LYS A 174 -1.12 24.03 7.97
C LYS A 174 -2.36 23.16 8.22
N GLU A 175 -3.20 22.97 7.20
CA GLU A 175 -4.47 22.24 7.28
C GLU A 175 -4.34 20.80 6.77
N VAL A 176 -3.17 20.42 6.24
CA VAL A 176 -2.91 19.13 5.62
C VAL A 176 -1.69 18.49 6.28
N ALA A 177 -1.72 17.17 6.44
CA ALA A 177 -0.53 16.39 6.74
C ALA A 177 -0.29 15.35 5.64
N PHE A 178 0.96 15.13 5.27
CA PHE A 178 1.40 14.06 4.38
C PHE A 178 2.21 13.05 5.20
N VAL A 179 1.85 11.77 5.10
CA VAL A 179 2.50 10.70 5.85
C VAL A 179 2.87 9.54 4.94
N TRP A 180 4.16 9.24 4.87
CA TRP A 180 4.65 8.03 4.22
C TRP A 180 4.88 6.94 5.27
N PHE A 181 4.06 5.89 5.26
CA PHE A 181 4.12 4.79 6.23
C PHE A 181 5.24 3.79 5.93
N ASP A 182 5.81 3.23 7.00
CA ASP A 182 6.84 2.18 6.93
C ASP A 182 6.26 0.79 7.27
N ASN A 183 6.81 -0.27 6.70
CA ASN A 183 6.47 -1.67 7.00
C ASN A 183 4.97 -1.99 6.81
N GLU A 184 4.34 -1.48 5.76
CA GLU A 184 3.00 -1.88 5.32
C GLU A 184 3.02 -3.36 4.92
N GLU A 185 4.02 -3.72 4.12
CA GLU A 185 4.23 -5.02 3.47
C GLU A 185 4.51 -6.17 4.44
N SER A 186 4.81 -5.81 5.70
CA SER A 186 5.08 -6.76 6.78
C SER A 186 3.91 -6.88 7.76
N GLY A 187 2.81 -6.16 7.53
CA GLY A 187 1.59 -6.23 8.37
C GLY A 187 1.09 -4.88 8.88
N LEU A 188 1.13 -3.83 8.05
CA LEU A 188 0.60 -2.49 8.36
C LEU A 188 1.23 -1.84 9.61
N PHE A 189 2.49 -2.17 9.92
CA PHE A 189 3.07 -1.80 11.21
C PHE A 189 3.25 -0.29 11.36
N GLY A 190 3.58 0.43 10.29
CA GLY A 190 3.75 1.88 10.30
C GLY A 190 2.47 2.63 10.59
N SER A 191 1.38 2.31 9.90
CA SER A 191 0.08 2.95 10.09
C SER A 191 -0.56 2.55 11.42
N SER A 192 -0.44 1.29 11.83
CA SER A 192 -0.89 0.83 13.15
C SER A 192 -0.18 1.57 14.29
N ALA A 193 1.15 1.67 14.20
CA ALA A 193 1.94 2.39 15.19
C ALA A 193 1.66 3.91 15.19
N PHE A 194 1.44 4.49 14.01
CA PHE A 194 1.00 5.88 13.88
C PHE A 194 -0.35 6.12 14.54
N ALA A 195 -1.35 5.28 14.24
CA ALA A 195 -2.69 5.40 14.80
C ALA A 195 -2.70 5.25 16.34
N ALA A 196 -1.82 4.39 16.88
CA ALA A 196 -1.66 4.22 18.32
C ALA A 196 -1.08 5.46 19.02
N LYS A 197 -0.23 6.21 18.31
CA LYS A 197 0.43 7.44 18.80
C LYS A 197 -0.45 8.68 18.62
N HIS A 198 -1.02 8.86 17.43
CA HIS A 198 -1.94 9.96 17.09
C HIS A 198 -3.40 9.51 17.20
N ARG A 199 -3.82 9.15 18.43
CA ARG A 199 -5.12 8.51 18.67
C ARG A 199 -6.30 9.38 18.27
N GLU A 200 -6.20 10.69 18.48
CA GLU A 200 -7.27 11.62 18.13
C GLU A 200 -7.36 11.80 16.61
N ALA A 201 -6.23 11.97 15.92
CA ALA A 201 -6.20 11.98 14.46
C ALA A 201 -6.78 10.68 13.88
N ALA A 202 -6.40 9.52 14.43
CA ALA A 202 -6.90 8.21 13.99
C ALA A 202 -8.41 8.03 14.16
N ARG A 203 -9.02 8.74 15.11
CA ARG A 203 -10.45 8.66 15.42
C ARG A 203 -11.27 9.67 14.63
N ASN A 204 -10.76 10.88 14.45
CA ASN A 204 -11.58 12.04 14.09
C ASN A 204 -11.21 12.66 12.74
N THR A 205 -9.95 12.56 12.33
CA THR A 205 -9.43 13.21 11.12
C THR A 205 -9.67 12.34 9.89
N LEU A 206 -10.02 12.96 8.76
CA LEU A 206 -10.09 12.26 7.48
C LEU A 206 -8.69 11.81 7.07
N LEU A 207 -8.53 10.53 6.74
CA LEU A 207 -7.32 10.00 6.13
C LEU A 207 -7.65 9.43 4.75
N VAL A 208 -6.83 9.77 3.75
CA VAL A 208 -6.94 9.23 2.39
C VAL A 208 -5.61 8.56 2.02
N ASN A 209 -5.65 7.23 1.91
CA ASN A 209 -4.50 6.38 1.60
C ASN A 209 -4.44 6.05 0.11
N PHE A 210 -3.28 6.24 -0.51
CA PHE A 210 -3.01 5.96 -1.91
C PHE A 210 -2.09 4.75 -2.02
N ASP A 211 -2.62 3.69 -2.62
CA ASP A 211 -1.94 2.43 -2.77
C ASP A 211 -2.30 1.81 -4.12
N CYS A 212 -1.28 1.44 -4.89
CA CYS A 212 -1.43 0.90 -6.24
C CYS A 212 -2.24 1.84 -7.17
N VAL A 213 -1.83 3.11 -7.26
CA VAL A 213 -2.57 4.17 -7.97
C VAL A 213 -2.08 4.46 -9.39
N SER A 214 -1.28 3.57 -9.98
CA SER A 214 -0.71 3.76 -11.33
C SER A 214 -1.29 2.84 -12.40
N ASP A 215 -1.58 1.57 -12.09
CA ASP A 215 -1.89 0.57 -13.12
C ASP A 215 -3.39 0.29 -13.26
N GLY A 216 -4.08 1.15 -14.00
CA GLY A 216 -5.51 1.00 -14.30
C GLY A 216 -6.19 2.30 -14.74
N ASP A 217 -7.40 2.18 -15.28
CA ASP A 217 -8.18 3.34 -15.75
C ASP A 217 -9.36 3.69 -14.85
N THR A 218 -9.66 2.85 -13.85
CA THR A 218 -10.76 3.07 -12.90
C THR A 218 -10.21 3.21 -11.49
N PHE A 219 -10.26 4.42 -10.94
CA PHE A 219 -10.00 4.65 -9.52
C PHE A 219 -11.11 4.06 -8.66
N LEU A 220 -10.72 3.36 -7.62
CA LEU A 220 -11.61 2.88 -6.57
C LEU A 220 -11.30 3.67 -5.31
N VAL A 221 -12.23 4.53 -4.90
CA VAL A 221 -12.17 5.30 -3.65
C VAL A 221 -13.10 4.62 -2.65
N VAL A 222 -12.54 3.80 -1.76
CA VAL A 222 -13.31 2.98 -0.81
C VAL A 222 -13.50 3.75 0.49
N LEU A 223 -14.76 4.11 0.80
CA LEU A 223 -15.12 4.81 2.03
C LEU A 223 -15.56 3.83 3.13
N PRO A 224 -15.27 4.11 4.42
CA PRO A 224 -15.93 3.43 5.52
C PRO A 224 -17.45 3.56 5.40
N HIS A 225 -18.20 2.47 5.60
CA HIS A 225 -19.67 2.50 5.47
C HIS A 225 -20.35 3.55 6.35
N ARG A 226 -19.78 3.87 7.52
CA ARG A 226 -20.28 4.91 8.43
C ARG A 226 -20.28 6.33 7.81
N MET A 227 -19.39 6.58 6.84
CA MET A 227 -19.27 7.87 6.17
C MET A 227 -20.23 8.03 4.99
N LYS A 228 -21.06 7.02 4.67
CA LYS A 228 -21.90 7.00 3.46
C LYS A 228 -22.82 8.22 3.34
N GLU A 229 -23.39 8.66 4.46
CA GLU A 229 -24.37 9.77 4.53
C GLU A 229 -23.74 11.06 5.05
N GLU A 230 -22.42 11.09 5.27
CA GLU A 230 -21.73 12.31 5.70
C GLU A 230 -21.53 13.25 4.50
N PRO A 231 -21.63 14.58 4.67
CA PRO A 231 -21.28 15.55 3.62
C PRO A 231 -19.89 15.33 3.03
N LEU A 232 -18.99 14.75 3.83
CA LEU A 232 -17.64 14.41 3.41
C LEU A 232 -17.59 13.41 2.25
N ALA A 233 -18.59 12.54 2.10
CA ALA A 233 -18.67 11.62 0.96
C ALA A 233 -18.84 12.35 -0.38
N ASP A 234 -19.65 13.42 -0.39
CA ASP A 234 -19.85 14.25 -1.59
C ASP A 234 -18.64 15.12 -1.87
N ILE A 235 -17.98 15.66 -0.83
CA ILE A 235 -16.71 16.38 -0.95
C ILE A 235 -15.62 15.46 -1.54
N LEU A 236 -15.50 14.23 -1.05
CA LEU A 236 -14.55 13.24 -1.58
C LEU A 236 -14.85 12.91 -3.04
N ARG A 237 -16.14 12.73 -3.39
CA ARG A 237 -16.56 12.50 -4.78
C ARG A 237 -16.20 13.67 -5.69
N ALA A 238 -16.52 14.89 -5.29
CA ALA A 238 -16.20 16.10 -6.05
C ALA A 238 -14.67 16.33 -6.16
N SER A 239 -13.89 15.81 -5.21
CA SER A 239 -12.43 15.96 -5.17
C SER A 239 -11.71 14.93 -6.01
N PHE A 240 -12.11 13.67 -5.95
CA PHE A 240 -11.41 12.59 -6.66
C PHE A 240 -12.09 12.12 -7.95
N MET A 241 -13.19 12.75 -8.38
CA MET A 241 -13.72 12.49 -9.71
C MET A 241 -12.73 13.00 -10.77
N PRO A 242 -12.14 12.13 -11.59
CA PRO A 242 -11.18 12.53 -12.61
C PRO A 242 -11.87 13.33 -13.72
N ARG A 243 -11.09 14.16 -14.42
CA ARG A 243 -11.51 14.83 -15.65
C ARG A 243 -10.91 14.08 -16.83
N GLY A 244 -11.73 13.74 -17.83
CA GLY A 244 -11.26 13.07 -19.05
C GLY A 244 -11.58 11.57 -19.09
N VAL A 245 -10.62 10.76 -19.53
CA VAL A 245 -10.82 9.34 -19.87
C VAL A 245 -10.84 8.39 -18.66
N LYS A 246 -10.25 8.80 -17.54
CA LYS A 246 -10.20 8.02 -16.31
C LYS A 246 -11.58 8.02 -15.65
N GLN A 247 -11.88 6.96 -14.91
CA GLN A 247 -13.14 6.80 -14.18
C GLN A 247 -12.86 6.71 -12.68
N ALA A 248 -13.85 7.03 -11.86
CA ALA A 248 -13.78 6.78 -10.42
C ALA A 248 -15.09 6.19 -9.88
N LEU A 249 -14.97 5.20 -9.01
CA LEU A 249 -16.06 4.63 -8.24
C LEU A 249 -15.84 4.92 -6.75
N PHE A 250 -16.93 5.21 -6.05
CA PHE A 250 -16.92 5.57 -4.62
C PHE A 250 -17.73 4.56 -3.79
N PRO A 251 -17.38 3.26 -3.77
CA PRO A 251 -18.09 2.29 -2.95
C PRO A 251 -17.81 2.50 -1.47
N THR A 252 -18.69 1.93 -0.64
CA THR A 252 -18.37 1.75 0.78
C THR A 252 -17.69 0.39 1.01
N THR A 253 -17.10 0.19 2.18
CA THR A 253 -16.54 -1.10 2.62
C THR A 253 -17.52 -2.28 2.61
N ARG A 254 -18.84 -2.05 2.46
CA ARG A 254 -19.84 -3.11 2.23
C ARG A 254 -19.87 -3.63 0.79
N LYS A 255 -19.41 -2.84 -0.18
CA LYS A 255 -19.45 -3.16 -1.63
C LYS A 255 -18.08 -3.44 -2.21
N ALA A 256 -17.01 -2.99 -1.55
CA ALA A 256 -15.65 -3.24 -1.95
C ALA A 256 -14.77 -3.53 -0.74
N PHE A 257 -13.88 -4.50 -0.87
CA PHE A 257 -12.89 -4.88 0.12
C PHE A 257 -11.49 -4.58 -0.42
N TYR A 258 -10.86 -3.55 0.14
CA TYR A 258 -9.49 -3.14 -0.19
C TYR A 258 -8.74 -2.86 1.12
N PRO A 259 -8.10 -3.87 1.72
CA PRO A 259 -7.35 -3.70 2.97
C PRO A 259 -5.97 -3.09 2.69
N SER A 260 -5.65 -1.99 3.37
CA SER A 260 -4.31 -1.35 3.40
C SER A 260 -4.25 -0.42 4.63
N ASP A 261 -3.27 0.47 4.73
CA ASP A 261 -2.98 1.33 5.88
C ASP A 261 -4.19 2.10 6.45
N GLN A 262 -5.18 2.44 5.62
CA GLN A 262 -6.40 3.15 6.04
C GLN A 262 -7.23 2.37 7.08
N LEU A 263 -7.05 1.05 7.20
CA LEU A 263 -7.84 0.21 8.11
C LEU A 263 -7.70 0.59 9.59
N HIS A 264 -6.57 1.20 9.98
CA HIS A 264 -6.34 1.62 11.36
C HIS A 264 -7.06 2.92 11.74
N PHE A 265 -7.76 3.55 10.80
CA PHE A 265 -8.36 4.87 10.96
C PHE A 265 -9.88 4.80 10.85
N LYS A 266 -10.60 5.43 11.79
CA LYS A 266 -12.07 5.41 11.80
C LYS A 266 -12.69 6.07 10.56
N ARG A 267 -11.98 7.05 9.99
CA ARG A 267 -12.35 7.79 8.77
C ARG A 267 -11.30 7.58 7.67
N GLY A 268 -10.75 6.37 7.58
CA GLY A 268 -9.75 5.99 6.59
C GLY A 268 -10.38 5.61 5.25
N VAL A 269 -10.03 6.33 4.20
CA VAL A 269 -10.44 6.10 2.81
C VAL A 269 -9.26 5.50 2.04
N GLY A 270 -9.50 4.41 1.30
CA GLY A 270 -8.47 3.81 0.42
C GLY A 270 -8.68 4.22 -1.03
N VAL A 271 -7.60 4.49 -1.75
CA VAL A 271 -7.59 4.86 -3.17
C VAL A 271 -6.63 3.95 -3.92
N ALA A 272 -7.14 3.26 -4.94
CA ALA A 272 -6.36 2.42 -5.84
C ALA A 272 -6.80 2.63 -7.30
N ALA A 273 -5.89 2.43 -8.27
CA ALA A 273 -6.21 2.41 -9.69
C ALA A 273 -6.36 0.96 -10.14
N LEU A 274 -7.51 0.60 -10.71
CA LEU A 274 -7.85 -0.77 -11.06
C LEU A 274 -8.07 -0.93 -12.56
N LYS A 275 -7.68 -2.09 -13.06
CA LYS A 275 -8.07 -2.56 -14.40
C LYS A 275 -9.48 -3.10 -14.38
N ARG A 276 -10.13 -3.11 -15.54
CA ARG A 276 -11.46 -3.68 -15.74
C ARG A 276 -11.35 -4.98 -16.52
N GLY A 277 -11.92 -6.05 -15.95
CA GLY A 277 -12.01 -7.36 -16.59
C GLY A 277 -13.44 -7.91 -16.54
N LYS A 278 -13.62 -9.11 -17.08
CA LYS A 278 -14.93 -9.80 -17.10
C LYS A 278 -15.49 -10.07 -15.70
N LEU A 279 -14.61 -10.25 -14.71
CA LEU A 279 -14.96 -10.57 -13.33
C LEU A 279 -15.06 -9.33 -12.41
N GLY A 280 -14.98 -8.12 -12.98
CA GLY A 280 -15.01 -6.86 -12.25
C GLY A 280 -13.68 -6.12 -12.28
N LEU A 281 -13.46 -5.27 -11.28
CA LEU A 281 -12.22 -4.53 -11.13
C LEU A 281 -11.14 -5.38 -10.47
N TYR A 282 -9.90 -5.26 -10.94
CA TYR A 282 -8.78 -6.05 -10.43
C TYR A 282 -7.44 -5.30 -10.43
N LEU A 283 -6.54 -5.75 -9.55
CA LEU A 283 -5.09 -5.55 -9.61
C LEU A 283 -4.41 -6.85 -9.97
N ASP A 284 -3.41 -6.76 -10.82
CA ASP A 284 -2.47 -7.82 -11.19
C ASP A 284 -1.04 -7.27 -11.07
N ARG A 285 -0.03 -8.13 -11.24
CA ARG A 285 1.42 -7.81 -11.31
C ARG A 285 2.07 -7.28 -10.03
N ILE A 286 1.30 -6.76 -9.07
CA ILE A 286 1.85 -6.37 -7.77
C ILE A 286 2.57 -7.56 -7.13
N HIS A 287 3.66 -7.26 -6.42
CA HIS A 287 4.61 -8.24 -5.89
C HIS A 287 5.32 -9.13 -6.93
N THR A 288 5.19 -8.86 -8.24
CA THR A 288 5.94 -9.56 -9.29
C THR A 288 6.96 -8.63 -9.97
N ARG A 289 7.81 -9.23 -10.80
CA ARG A 289 8.76 -8.45 -11.62
C ARG A 289 8.07 -7.59 -12.69
N GLU A 290 6.77 -7.79 -12.91
CA GLU A 290 5.97 -7.07 -13.90
C GLU A 290 5.31 -5.81 -13.32
N ASP A 291 5.53 -5.49 -12.04
CA ASP A 291 5.10 -4.23 -11.43
C ASP A 291 5.95 -3.04 -11.90
N THR A 292 5.87 -2.78 -13.21
CA THR A 292 6.62 -1.76 -13.95
C THR A 292 5.74 -0.68 -14.54
N MET A 293 4.41 -0.86 -14.46
CA MET A 293 3.46 0.07 -15.07
C MET A 293 3.39 1.35 -14.24
N PHE A 294 3.72 2.47 -14.88
CA PHE A 294 3.64 3.80 -14.26
C PHE A 294 2.90 4.77 -15.20
N ASP A 295 1.67 5.14 -14.86
CA ASP A 295 0.87 6.10 -15.60
C ASP A 295 0.92 7.48 -14.93
N GLU A 296 1.64 8.42 -15.56
CA GLU A 296 1.72 9.81 -15.07
C GLU A 296 0.35 10.51 -15.01
N GLN A 297 -0.61 10.15 -15.88
CA GLN A 297 -1.96 10.73 -15.82
C GLN A 297 -2.67 10.35 -14.54
N ASN A 298 -2.47 9.11 -14.07
CA ASN A 298 -3.07 8.67 -12.81
C ASN A 298 -2.47 9.41 -11.61
N ILE A 299 -1.15 9.59 -11.59
CA ILE A 299 -0.46 10.38 -10.56
C ILE A 299 -1.00 11.81 -10.54
N ASN A 300 -1.14 12.45 -11.71
CA ASN A 300 -1.69 13.80 -11.81
C ASN A 300 -3.13 13.85 -11.29
N CYS A 301 -3.98 12.86 -11.60
CA CYS A 301 -5.34 12.77 -11.08
C CYS A 301 -5.38 12.67 -9.54
N CYS A 302 -4.49 11.86 -8.94
CA CYS A 302 -4.38 11.74 -7.49
C CYS A 302 -3.92 13.06 -6.84
N ALA A 303 -2.86 13.68 -7.37
CA ALA A 303 -2.33 14.94 -6.85
C ALA A 303 -3.36 16.08 -6.94
N ASP A 304 -3.98 16.26 -8.10
CA ASP A 304 -5.06 17.23 -8.32
C ASP A 304 -6.27 16.94 -7.42
N GLY A 305 -6.60 15.66 -7.18
CA GLY A 305 -7.63 15.27 -6.22
C GLY A 305 -7.32 15.66 -4.78
N MET A 306 -6.06 15.53 -4.34
CA MET A 306 -5.62 15.97 -3.01
C MET A 306 -5.69 17.49 -2.85
N LEU A 307 -5.21 18.24 -3.84
CA LEU A 307 -5.27 19.72 -3.84
C LEU A 307 -6.72 20.20 -3.75
N ARG A 308 -7.58 19.65 -4.61
CA ARG A 308 -9.01 19.98 -4.59
C ARG A 308 -9.72 19.59 -3.31
N LEU A 309 -9.30 18.51 -2.65
CA LEU A 309 -9.87 18.14 -1.37
C LEU A 309 -9.45 19.14 -0.29
N ALA A 310 -8.17 19.50 -0.24
CA ALA A 310 -7.65 20.51 0.69
C ALA A 310 -8.37 21.86 0.55
N ASP A 311 -8.76 22.24 -0.67
CA ASP A 311 -9.51 23.48 -0.91
C ASP A 311 -10.97 23.43 -0.44
N ARG A 312 -11.57 22.24 -0.36
CA ARG A 312 -12.98 22.05 0.00
C ARG A 312 -13.22 21.76 1.48
N LEU A 313 -12.16 21.61 2.27
CA LEU A 313 -12.20 21.39 3.72
C LEU A 313 -11.95 22.69 4.49
#